data_AF-A0A8C4TDG6-F1
#
_entry.id   AF-A0A8C4TDG6-F1
#
_cell.length_a   1.000
_cell.length_b   1.000
_cell.length_c   1.000
_cell.angle_alpha   90.00
_cell.angle_beta   90.00
_cell.angle_gamma   90.00
#
_symmetry.space_group_name_H-M   'P 1'
#
loop_
_entity.id
_entity.type
_entity.pdbx_description
1 polymer ?
#
loop_
_entity_poly.entity_id
_entity_poly.type
_entity_poly.pdbx_seq_one_letter_code
_entity_poly.pdbx_strand_id
1 'polypeptide(L)'
;MYGTGGGLPEYRACLLSAHGFVVLALAYYGYQDLPKDMRKLQLEYFEEASTFLRTHPKVAGPGIGVIGASKSGDLALLLATFTPGISAVVSINGCNAVAVFPITYKGTVFPGLIGDSSKVTVMKSGVADIRDTLNNPLEGENQKSLIPIEQADCRFLFLVSEDDRNWNSPFFAEEAVKRLKAHGKDNFEKVVYPMAGHYLEPPYFPHCTASLHMLVGMPVAWGGEAKSHAMAQIDMWERIDAFLKEHLGTGKHCSSAKL
;
A
#
# COMPACT_ATOMS: atom_id res chain seq x y z
N MET A 1 5.22 -3.10 -3.67
CA MET A 1 6.01 -2.21 -2.79
C MET A 1 5.66 -2.47 -1.33
N TYR A 2 6.67 -2.60 -0.47
CA TYR A 2 6.50 -2.78 0.98
C TYR A 2 6.59 -1.43 1.71
N GLY A 3 6.17 -1.40 2.98
CA GLY A 3 6.19 -0.18 3.79
C GLY A 3 7.57 0.20 4.32
N THR A 4 7.58 0.80 5.50
CA THR A 4 8.81 1.14 6.21
C THR A 4 9.56 -0.15 6.63
N GLY A 5 10.88 -0.08 6.66
CA GLY A 5 11.82 -1.18 6.91
C GLY A 5 13.08 -1.07 6.04
N GLY A 6 12.93 -0.54 4.81
CA GLY A 6 13.99 -0.47 3.82
C GLY A 6 14.28 -1.85 3.20
N GLY A 7 15.34 -1.92 2.40
CA GLY A 7 15.72 -3.16 1.72
C GLY A 7 14.80 -3.52 0.55
N LEU A 8 14.86 -4.78 0.13
CA LEU A 8 14.11 -5.32 -1.01
C LEU A 8 13.43 -6.65 -0.63
N PRO A 9 12.24 -6.63 0.00
CA PRO A 9 11.50 -7.86 0.25
C PRO A 9 10.87 -8.39 -1.06
N GLU A 10 11.38 -9.52 -1.54
CA GLU A 10 10.99 -10.09 -2.85
C GLU A 10 9.87 -11.14 -2.78
N TYR A 11 9.64 -11.75 -1.62
CA TYR A 11 8.84 -12.96 -1.48
C TYR A 11 7.42 -12.84 -2.04
N ARG A 12 6.71 -11.73 -1.82
CA ARG A 12 5.39 -11.49 -2.45
C ARG A 12 5.45 -11.39 -3.97
N ALA A 13 6.49 -10.76 -4.51
CA ALA A 13 6.67 -10.65 -5.96
C ALA A 13 7.00 -12.03 -6.57
N CYS A 14 7.85 -12.82 -5.91
CA CYS A 14 8.16 -14.19 -6.33
C CYS A 14 6.91 -15.09 -6.29
N LEU A 15 6.06 -14.97 -5.27
CA LEU A 15 4.84 -15.75 -5.19
C LEU A 15 3.82 -15.32 -6.24
N LEU A 16 3.63 -14.02 -6.46
CA LEU A 16 2.75 -13.53 -7.53
C LEU A 16 3.24 -13.91 -8.93
N SER A 17 4.55 -14.01 -9.17
CA SER A 17 5.04 -14.38 -10.51
C SER A 17 4.66 -15.82 -10.89
N ALA A 18 4.49 -16.71 -9.91
CA ALA A 18 3.96 -18.06 -10.12
C ALA A 18 2.48 -18.07 -10.57
N HIS A 19 1.77 -16.95 -10.43
CA HIS A 19 0.38 -16.78 -10.84
C HIS A 19 0.22 -16.18 -12.26
N GLY A 20 1.31 -16.05 -13.01
CA GLY A 20 1.29 -15.57 -14.40
C GLY A 20 1.53 -14.07 -14.56
N PHE A 21 1.96 -13.37 -13.50
CA PHE A 21 2.31 -11.96 -13.55
C PHE A 21 3.82 -11.75 -13.76
N VAL A 22 4.18 -10.70 -14.50
CA VAL A 22 5.53 -10.12 -14.44
C VAL A 22 5.53 -9.09 -13.31
N VAL A 23 6.33 -9.33 -12.27
CA VAL A 23 6.28 -8.52 -11.04
C VAL A 23 7.63 -7.92 -10.73
N LEU A 24 7.66 -6.61 -10.51
CA LEU A 24 8.82 -5.87 -10.01
C LEU A 24 8.70 -5.68 -8.50
N ALA A 25 9.58 -6.32 -7.72
CA ALA A 25 9.84 -5.89 -6.35
C ALA A 25 10.65 -4.60 -6.41
N LEU A 26 10.12 -3.53 -5.81
CA LEU A 26 10.74 -2.20 -5.86
C LEU A 26 11.17 -1.76 -4.46
N ALA A 27 12.49 -1.66 -4.27
CA ALA A 27 13.09 -0.94 -3.16
C ALA A 27 13.06 0.57 -3.44
N TYR A 28 13.04 1.40 -2.42
CA TYR A 28 13.10 2.87 -2.60
C TYR A 28 13.94 3.58 -1.54
N TYR A 29 14.46 2.86 -0.54
CA TYR A 29 15.47 3.32 0.40
C TYR A 29 16.09 2.13 1.15
N GLY A 30 17.24 2.32 1.79
CA GLY A 30 17.89 1.33 2.64
C GLY A 30 18.37 0.09 1.86
N TYR A 31 18.67 0.23 0.57
CA TYR A 31 19.08 -0.87 -0.30
C TYR A 31 20.11 -0.40 -1.32
N GLN A 32 21.25 -1.08 -1.39
CA GLN A 32 22.35 -0.76 -2.31
C GLN A 32 22.74 0.73 -2.28
N ASP A 33 22.71 1.41 -3.41
CA ASP A 33 23.06 2.83 -3.61
C ASP A 33 21.88 3.80 -3.40
N LEU A 34 20.69 3.28 -3.07
CA LEU A 34 19.53 4.11 -2.73
C LEU A 34 19.76 4.89 -1.42
N PRO A 35 18.99 5.98 -1.19
CA PRO A 35 19.06 6.74 0.07
C PRO A 35 18.95 5.84 1.31
N LYS A 36 19.69 6.18 2.37
CA LYS A 36 19.70 5.38 3.60
C LYS A 36 18.38 5.43 4.39
N ASP A 37 17.60 6.48 4.19
CA ASP A 37 16.32 6.71 4.85
C ASP A 37 15.31 7.33 3.87
N MET A 38 14.05 7.42 4.30
CA MET A 38 12.94 7.88 3.45
C MET A 38 12.53 9.33 3.70
N ARG A 39 13.37 10.16 4.33
CA ARG A 39 13.00 11.56 4.67
C ARG A 39 12.73 12.44 3.44
N LYS A 40 13.22 12.03 2.28
CA LYS A 40 12.98 12.67 0.98
C LYS A 40 12.64 11.60 -0.04
N LEU A 41 11.37 11.52 -0.42
CA LEU A 41 10.91 10.67 -1.51
C LEU A 41 10.47 11.53 -2.69
N GLN A 42 10.88 11.12 -3.88
CA GLN A 42 10.56 11.78 -5.15
C GLN A 42 9.70 10.81 -5.96
N LEU A 43 8.50 11.24 -6.36
CA LEU A 43 7.56 10.38 -7.08
C LEU A 43 8.12 9.99 -8.47
N GLU A 44 9.01 10.81 -9.03
CA GLU A 44 9.73 10.56 -10.28
C GLU A 44 10.45 9.21 -10.28
N TYR A 45 11.04 8.79 -9.16
CA TYR A 45 11.67 7.47 -9.02
C TYR A 45 10.67 6.32 -9.27
N PHE A 46 9.45 6.47 -8.75
CA PHE A 46 8.39 5.49 -8.90
C PHE A 46 7.76 5.55 -10.31
N GLU A 47 7.67 6.75 -10.90
CA GLU A 47 7.30 6.96 -12.31
C GLU A 47 8.29 6.25 -13.27
N GLU A 48 9.59 6.39 -13.03
CA GLU A 48 10.65 5.69 -13.77
C GLU A 48 10.53 4.17 -13.63
N ALA A 49 10.36 3.65 -12.41
CA ALA A 49 10.18 2.22 -12.18
C ALA A 49 8.91 1.67 -12.86
N SER A 50 7.81 2.43 -12.82
CA SER A 50 6.57 2.07 -13.50
C SER A 50 6.75 2.02 -15.03
N THR A 51 7.51 2.97 -15.58
CA THR A 51 7.82 3.04 -17.00
C THR A 51 8.74 1.90 -17.42
N PHE A 52 9.76 1.60 -16.63
CA PHE A 52 10.64 0.45 -16.85
C PHE A 52 9.85 -0.86 -16.94
N LEU A 53 8.96 -1.14 -15.97
CA LEU A 53 8.15 -2.34 -15.99
C LEU A 53 7.19 -2.34 -17.19
N ARG A 54 6.45 -1.25 -17.41
CA ARG A 54 5.44 -1.15 -18.47
C ARG A 54 6.03 -1.29 -19.88
N THR A 55 7.27 -0.86 -20.10
CA THR A 55 7.95 -0.93 -21.40
C THR A 55 8.75 -2.22 -21.61
N HIS A 56 8.83 -3.08 -20.59
CA HIS A 56 9.54 -4.35 -20.69
C HIS A 56 8.85 -5.28 -21.70
N PRO A 57 9.57 -5.93 -22.64
CA PRO A 57 8.99 -6.68 -23.76
C PRO A 57 8.14 -7.90 -23.36
N LYS A 58 8.24 -8.34 -22.10
CA LYS A 58 7.44 -9.44 -21.55
C LYS A 58 6.20 -8.97 -20.77
N VAL A 59 5.98 -7.66 -20.63
CA VAL A 59 4.80 -7.11 -19.95
C VAL A 59 3.73 -6.82 -20.99
N ALA A 60 2.52 -7.35 -20.77
CA ALA A 60 1.46 -7.31 -21.75
C ALA A 60 0.95 -5.90 -22.09
N GLY A 61 0.93 -4.99 -21.10
CA GLY A 61 0.36 -3.65 -21.26
C GLY A 61 -1.16 -3.65 -21.52
N PRO A 62 -1.76 -2.48 -21.80
CA PRO A 62 -1.14 -1.17 -21.99
C PRO A 62 -0.73 -0.46 -20.69
N GLY A 63 -1.24 -0.90 -19.54
CA GLY A 63 -0.87 -0.41 -18.21
C GLY A 63 -0.38 -1.52 -17.28
N ILE A 64 -0.07 -1.15 -16.04
CA ILE A 64 0.41 -2.06 -15.00
C ILE A 64 -0.43 -1.95 -13.72
N GLY A 65 -0.33 -2.94 -12.86
CA GLY A 65 -0.87 -2.89 -11.51
C GLY A 65 0.17 -2.49 -10.49
N VAL A 66 -0.26 -1.84 -9.41
CA VAL A 66 0.60 -1.47 -8.28
C VAL A 66 0.03 -2.03 -6.99
N ILE A 67 0.83 -2.80 -6.26
CA ILE A 67 0.48 -3.26 -4.92
C ILE A 67 1.31 -2.47 -3.91
N GLY A 68 0.66 -1.70 -3.04
CA GLY A 68 1.27 -0.95 -1.96
C GLY A 68 0.77 -1.45 -0.61
N ALA A 69 1.69 -1.78 0.31
CA ALA A 69 1.35 -2.13 1.69
C ALA A 69 1.87 -1.07 2.67
N SER A 70 1.10 -0.77 3.71
CA SER A 70 1.47 0.20 4.76
C SER A 70 1.83 1.56 4.13
N LYS A 71 3.00 2.13 4.45
CA LYS A 71 3.52 3.36 3.83
C LYS A 71 3.46 3.34 2.31
N SER A 72 3.71 2.20 1.65
CA SER A 72 3.63 2.13 0.19
C SER A 72 2.21 2.17 -0.38
N GLY A 73 1.18 2.08 0.46
CA GLY A 73 -0.20 2.32 0.05
C GLY A 73 -0.40 3.77 -0.39
N ASP A 74 0.12 4.74 0.35
CA ASP A 74 0.02 6.16 -0.04
C ASP A 74 0.84 6.47 -1.31
N LEU A 75 2.02 5.87 -1.45
CA LEU A 75 2.84 5.96 -2.66
C LEU A 75 2.11 5.38 -3.88
N ALA A 76 1.41 4.25 -3.73
CA ALA A 76 0.66 3.64 -4.82
C ALA A 76 -0.53 4.51 -5.25
N LEU A 77 -1.25 5.11 -4.30
CA LEU A 77 -2.34 6.05 -4.57
C LEU A 77 -1.81 7.31 -5.27
N LEU A 78 -0.71 7.88 -4.79
CA LEU A 78 -0.09 9.07 -5.37
C LEU A 78 0.44 8.80 -6.78
N LEU A 79 1.10 7.66 -7.00
CA LEU A 79 1.59 7.23 -8.31
C LEU A 79 0.42 7.08 -9.31
N ALA A 80 -0.66 6.43 -8.91
CA ALA A 80 -1.84 6.26 -9.79
C ALA A 80 -2.56 7.58 -10.11
N THR A 81 -2.45 8.57 -9.23
CA THR A 81 -3.05 9.89 -9.42
C THR A 81 -2.28 10.71 -10.47
N PHE A 82 -0.95 10.58 -10.49
CA PHE A 82 -0.07 11.51 -11.20
C PHE A 82 0.74 10.91 -12.35
N THR A 83 0.70 9.57 -12.52
CA THR A 83 1.45 8.86 -13.54
C THR A 83 0.51 8.06 -14.44
N PRO A 84 0.53 8.31 -15.78
CA PRO A 84 -0.25 7.53 -16.74
C PRO A 84 0.18 6.06 -16.79
N GLY A 85 -0.75 5.18 -17.17
CA GLY A 85 -0.45 3.76 -17.39
C GLY A 85 -0.53 2.88 -16.15
N ILE A 86 -1.09 3.40 -15.06
CA ILE A 86 -1.51 2.58 -13.90
C ILE A 86 -2.96 2.17 -14.12
N SER A 87 -3.21 0.87 -14.27
CA SER A 87 -4.54 0.31 -14.56
C SER A 87 -5.27 -0.14 -13.29
N ALA A 88 -4.52 -0.60 -12.28
CA ALA A 88 -5.07 -1.13 -11.05
C ALA A 88 -4.15 -0.84 -9.85
N VAL A 89 -4.73 -0.52 -8.70
CA VAL A 89 -4.03 -0.31 -7.43
C VAL A 89 -4.63 -1.20 -6.36
N VAL A 90 -3.78 -1.97 -5.70
CA VAL A 90 -4.09 -2.70 -4.48
C VAL A 90 -3.43 -1.98 -3.31
N SER A 91 -4.23 -1.46 -2.39
CA SER A 91 -3.76 -0.81 -1.16
C SER A 91 -4.05 -1.71 0.04
N ILE A 92 -3.00 -2.23 0.68
CA ILE A 92 -3.08 -3.11 1.85
C ILE A 92 -2.73 -2.29 3.08
N ASN A 93 -3.72 -2.03 3.93
CA ASN A 93 -3.56 -1.20 5.13
C ASN A 93 -2.86 0.14 4.85
N GLY A 94 -3.15 0.77 3.71
CA GLY A 94 -2.58 2.05 3.29
C GLY A 94 -3.25 3.26 3.94
N CYS A 95 -2.64 4.43 3.75
CA CYS A 95 -3.18 5.74 4.14
C CYS A 95 -3.68 6.48 2.89
N ASN A 96 -4.81 7.21 2.99
CA ASN A 96 -5.34 8.04 1.90
C ASN A 96 -4.69 9.44 1.82
N ALA A 97 -3.69 9.67 2.68
CA ALA A 97 -2.88 10.87 2.74
C ALA A 97 -1.39 10.46 2.73
N VAL A 98 -0.52 11.38 2.32
CA VAL A 98 0.93 11.17 2.36
C VAL A 98 1.37 11.06 3.82
N ALA A 99 1.70 9.86 4.30
CA ALA A 99 1.99 9.63 5.71
C ALA A 99 3.44 10.00 6.08
N VAL A 100 3.59 10.70 7.22
CA VAL A 100 4.85 11.00 7.93
C VAL A 100 5.85 11.89 7.18
N PHE A 101 6.42 11.39 6.07
CA PHE A 101 7.45 12.10 5.32
C PHE A 101 6.88 12.68 4.03
N PRO A 102 7.28 13.91 3.65
CA PRO A 102 6.79 14.54 2.44
C PRO A 102 7.26 13.80 1.20
N ILE A 103 6.43 13.85 0.15
CA ILE A 103 6.76 13.35 -1.19
C ILE A 103 6.76 14.54 -2.14
N THR A 104 7.73 14.61 -3.04
CA THR A 104 7.78 15.65 -4.08
C THR A 104 7.48 15.07 -5.45
N TYR A 105 6.89 15.87 -6.33
CA TYR A 105 6.68 15.54 -7.74
C TYR A 105 6.62 16.81 -8.59
N LYS A 106 7.50 16.92 -9.59
CA LYS A 106 7.55 18.00 -10.58
C LYS A 106 7.49 19.41 -9.94
N GLY A 107 8.19 19.58 -8.81
CA GLY A 107 8.25 20.82 -8.04
C GLY A 107 7.11 21.03 -7.04
N THR A 108 6.07 20.20 -7.05
CA THR A 108 5.02 20.17 -6.03
C THR A 108 5.48 19.36 -4.83
N VAL A 109 5.19 19.85 -3.62
CA VAL A 109 5.45 19.15 -2.36
C VAL A 109 4.12 18.70 -1.76
N PHE A 110 3.97 17.39 -1.57
CA PHE A 110 2.88 16.81 -0.78
C PHE A 110 3.38 16.66 0.66
N PRO A 111 2.91 17.49 1.61
CA PRO A 111 3.37 17.44 2.99
C PRO A 111 2.97 16.10 3.64
N GLY A 112 3.84 15.61 4.52
CA GLY A 112 3.54 14.45 5.34
C GLY A 112 2.46 14.75 6.38
N LEU A 113 1.53 13.84 6.56
CA LEU A 113 0.62 13.77 7.68
C LEU A 113 1.45 13.39 8.91
N ILE A 114 1.77 14.40 9.72
CA ILE A 114 2.61 14.24 10.91
C ILE A 114 1.77 13.58 12.01
N GLY A 115 2.41 12.69 12.78
CA GLY A 115 1.81 12.10 13.97
C GLY A 115 2.07 12.91 15.23
N ASP A 116 1.20 12.76 16.22
CA ASP A 116 1.32 13.28 17.56
C ASP A 116 1.81 12.18 18.50
N SER A 117 3.07 12.28 18.93
CA SER A 117 3.70 11.29 19.81
C SER A 117 3.10 11.28 21.22
N SER A 118 2.37 12.32 21.64
CA SER A 118 1.69 12.34 22.93
C SER A 118 0.51 11.36 22.99
N LYS A 119 0.03 10.88 21.84
CA LYS A 119 -1.05 9.89 21.73
C LYS A 119 -0.56 8.45 21.81
N VAL A 120 0.76 8.22 21.88
CA VAL A 120 1.32 6.87 22.06
C VAL A 120 0.91 6.33 23.42
N THR A 121 0.29 5.14 23.43
CA THR A 121 -0.07 4.46 24.68
C THR A 121 0.84 3.25 24.88
N VAL A 122 1.55 3.18 26.02
CA VAL A 122 2.40 2.02 26.34
C VAL A 122 1.63 1.06 27.24
N MET A 123 1.46 -0.18 26.76
CA MET A 123 0.80 -1.24 27.52
C MET A 123 1.69 -1.72 28.67
N LYS A 124 1.11 -2.42 29.66
CA LYS A 124 1.86 -3.02 30.78
C LYS A 124 2.99 -3.96 30.33
N SER A 125 2.88 -4.54 29.14
CA SER A 125 3.90 -5.39 28.51
C SER A 125 5.13 -4.62 28.00
N GLY A 126 5.10 -3.27 28.01
CA GLY A 126 6.13 -2.43 27.41
C GLY A 126 6.00 -2.23 25.90
N VAL A 127 4.98 -2.83 25.27
CA VAL A 127 4.67 -2.66 23.85
C VAL A 127 3.79 -1.42 23.69
N ALA A 128 4.15 -0.56 22.72
CA ALA A 128 3.40 0.64 22.40
C ALA A 128 2.24 0.37 21.42
N ASP A 129 1.12 1.02 21.63
CA ASP A 129 0.04 1.17 20.65
C ASP A 129 0.16 2.57 20.02
N ILE A 130 0.29 2.59 18.69
CA ILE A 130 0.51 3.81 17.91
C ILE A 130 -0.65 4.10 16.94
N ARG A 131 -1.74 3.34 17.02
CA ARG A 131 -2.88 3.39 16.09
C ARG A 131 -3.41 4.79 15.84
N ASP A 132 -3.52 5.59 16.90
CA ASP A 132 -4.17 6.91 16.88
C ASP A 132 -3.15 8.06 16.87
N THR A 133 -1.88 7.78 16.58
CA THR A 133 -0.82 8.79 16.56
C THR A 133 -0.90 9.69 15.34
N LEU A 134 -1.20 9.16 14.15
CA LEU A 134 -1.35 10.00 12.96
C LEU A 134 -2.53 10.98 13.13
N ASN A 135 -2.29 12.24 12.81
CA ASN A 135 -3.33 13.27 12.89
C ASN A 135 -4.45 13.02 11.86
N ASN A 136 -5.61 13.61 12.09
CA ASN A 136 -6.73 13.54 11.16
C ASN A 136 -6.41 14.35 9.88
N PRO A 137 -6.34 13.73 8.68
CA PRO A 137 -6.05 14.43 7.44
C PRO A 137 -7.20 15.33 6.97
N LEU A 138 -8.37 15.29 7.63
CA LEU A 138 -9.51 16.15 7.30
C LEU A 138 -9.50 17.50 8.04
N GLU A 139 -8.55 17.73 8.95
CA GLU A 139 -8.55 18.89 9.84
C GLU A 139 -7.44 19.90 9.49
N GLY A 140 -7.82 21.18 9.41
CA GLY A 140 -6.89 22.29 9.27
C GLY A 140 -5.85 22.10 8.16
N GLU A 141 -4.59 22.32 8.51
CA GLU A 141 -3.46 22.22 7.59
C GLU A 141 -3.18 20.78 7.10
N ASN A 142 -3.68 19.76 7.81
CA ASN A 142 -3.45 18.35 7.44
C ASN A 142 -4.13 17.99 6.12
N GLN A 143 -5.17 18.73 5.70
CA GLN A 143 -5.86 18.52 4.42
C GLN A 143 -4.91 18.61 3.22
N LYS A 144 -3.79 19.32 3.34
CA LYS A 144 -2.75 19.39 2.30
C LYS A 144 -2.04 18.06 2.05
N SER A 145 -2.12 17.11 2.98
CA SER A 145 -1.53 15.77 2.83
C SER A 145 -2.45 14.79 2.07
N LEU A 146 -3.74 15.12 1.89
CA LEU A 146 -4.71 14.27 1.21
C LEU A 146 -4.30 14.02 -0.23
N ILE A 147 -4.36 12.77 -0.65
CA ILE A 147 -4.07 12.39 -2.03
C ILE A 147 -5.35 12.58 -2.85
N PRO A 148 -5.30 13.30 -3.99
CA PRO A 148 -6.49 13.54 -4.81
C PRO A 148 -6.82 12.33 -5.71
N ILE A 149 -7.09 11.18 -5.08
CA ILE A 149 -7.31 9.89 -5.73
C ILE A 149 -8.51 9.88 -6.70
N GLU A 150 -9.41 10.84 -6.62
CA GLU A 150 -10.50 11.06 -7.59
C GLU A 150 -9.98 11.41 -8.98
N GLN A 151 -8.75 11.93 -9.10
CA GLN A 151 -8.13 12.23 -10.39
C GLN A 151 -7.59 10.99 -11.08
N ALA A 152 -7.43 9.87 -10.36
CA ALA A 152 -7.01 8.62 -10.96
C ALA A 152 -8.16 7.92 -11.68
N ASP A 153 -7.85 7.29 -12.81
CA ASP A 153 -8.79 6.49 -13.60
C ASP A 153 -8.60 4.98 -13.42
N CYS A 154 -7.60 4.56 -12.63
CA CYS A 154 -7.35 3.15 -12.34
C CYS A 154 -8.44 2.51 -11.47
N ARG A 155 -8.49 1.19 -11.42
CA ARG A 155 -9.31 0.46 -10.44
C ARG A 155 -8.60 0.37 -9.09
N PHE A 156 -9.33 0.49 -7.99
CA PHE A 156 -8.78 0.38 -6.63
C PHE A 156 -9.32 -0.84 -5.90
N LEU A 157 -8.45 -1.57 -5.19
CA LEU A 157 -8.81 -2.57 -4.20
C LEU A 157 -8.19 -2.17 -2.86
N PHE A 158 -9.03 -1.80 -1.89
CA PHE A 158 -8.63 -1.51 -0.53
C PHE A 158 -8.80 -2.74 0.35
N LEU A 159 -7.69 -3.27 0.88
CA LEU A 159 -7.64 -4.42 1.77
C LEU A 159 -7.28 -3.92 3.15
N VAL A 160 -8.23 -4.04 4.08
CA VAL A 160 -8.24 -3.29 5.33
C VAL A 160 -8.32 -4.24 6.51
N SER A 161 -7.45 -4.06 7.49
CA SER A 161 -7.45 -4.79 8.74
C SER A 161 -8.17 -3.98 9.81
N GLU A 162 -9.20 -4.54 10.44
CA GLU A 162 -10.01 -3.84 11.45
C GLU A 162 -9.23 -3.52 12.73
N ASP A 163 -8.37 -4.45 13.14
CA ASP A 163 -7.50 -4.31 14.32
C ASP A 163 -6.07 -3.90 13.93
N ASP A 164 -5.92 -3.08 12.89
CA ASP A 164 -4.64 -2.45 12.58
C ASP A 164 -4.20 -1.53 13.76
N ARG A 165 -3.03 -1.83 14.33
CA ARG A 165 -2.43 -1.08 15.45
C ARG A 165 -1.26 -0.17 15.05
N ASN A 166 -0.86 -0.18 13.78
CA ASN A 166 0.10 0.79 13.25
C ASN A 166 -0.57 2.15 13.01
N TRP A 167 -1.75 2.12 12.40
CA TRP A 167 -2.61 3.29 12.22
C TRP A 167 -4.06 2.88 11.96
N ASN A 168 -4.98 3.83 11.94
CA ASN A 168 -6.40 3.56 11.69
C ASN A 168 -6.71 3.33 10.19
N SER A 169 -6.29 2.19 9.63
CA SER A 169 -6.59 1.81 8.24
C SER A 169 -8.08 1.79 7.88
N PRO A 170 -9.01 1.34 8.77
CA PRO A 170 -10.45 1.46 8.50
C PRO A 170 -10.90 2.89 8.23
N PHE A 171 -10.41 3.84 9.03
CA PHE A 171 -10.70 5.26 8.83
C PHE A 171 -10.17 5.77 7.50
N PHE A 172 -8.89 5.52 7.17
CA PHE A 172 -8.30 6.02 5.93
C PHE A 172 -8.95 5.44 4.67
N ALA A 173 -9.28 4.14 4.68
CA ALA A 173 -9.96 3.50 3.57
C ALA A 173 -11.40 4.02 3.41
N GLU A 174 -12.10 4.28 4.51
CA GLU A 174 -13.45 4.88 4.46
C GLU A 174 -13.41 6.30 3.87
N GLU A 175 -12.45 7.12 4.29
CA GLU A 175 -12.28 8.48 3.74
C GLU A 175 -11.86 8.49 2.27
N ALA A 176 -11.02 7.52 1.84
CA ALA A 176 -10.74 7.31 0.42
C ALA A 176 -12.01 6.98 -0.38
N VAL A 177 -12.82 6.04 0.10
CA VAL A 177 -14.08 5.63 -0.55
C VAL A 177 -15.07 6.78 -0.60
N LYS A 178 -15.24 7.56 0.48
CA LYS A 178 -16.10 8.74 0.51
C LYS A 178 -15.65 9.77 -0.54
N ARG A 179 -14.34 10.01 -0.64
CA ARG A 179 -13.79 10.95 -1.64
C ARG A 179 -14.07 10.50 -3.07
N LEU A 180 -13.87 9.23 -3.39
CA LEU A 180 -14.19 8.66 -4.71
C LEU A 180 -15.69 8.81 -5.03
N LYS A 181 -16.57 8.40 -4.11
CA LYS A 181 -18.03 8.51 -4.27
C LYS A 181 -18.49 9.96 -4.45
N ALA A 182 -17.93 10.89 -3.69
CA ALA A 182 -18.26 12.32 -3.79
C ALA A 182 -17.92 12.92 -5.17
N HIS A 183 -17.00 12.30 -5.92
CA HIS A 183 -16.63 12.68 -7.27
C HIS A 183 -17.21 11.75 -8.35
N GLY A 184 -18.25 10.98 -8.00
CA GLY A 184 -18.98 10.12 -8.94
C GLY A 184 -18.19 8.89 -9.42
N LYS A 185 -17.13 8.50 -8.71
CA LYS A 185 -16.32 7.33 -9.04
C LYS A 185 -16.88 6.09 -8.35
N ASP A 186 -16.92 4.97 -9.07
CA ASP A 186 -17.33 3.62 -8.62
C ASP A 186 -16.25 2.56 -8.91
N ASN A 187 -15.05 3.00 -9.29
CA ASN A 187 -13.90 2.20 -9.69
C ASN A 187 -13.13 1.61 -8.49
N PHE A 188 -13.82 1.20 -7.43
CA PHE A 188 -13.17 0.67 -6.23
C PHE A 188 -13.92 -0.50 -5.58
N GLU A 189 -13.14 -1.33 -4.90
CA GLU A 189 -13.59 -2.33 -3.95
C GLU A 189 -12.95 -2.08 -2.58
N LYS A 190 -13.68 -2.36 -1.51
CA LYS A 190 -13.16 -2.29 -0.14
C LYS A 190 -13.52 -3.56 0.60
N VAL A 191 -12.52 -4.25 1.12
CA VAL A 191 -12.68 -5.44 1.95
C VAL A 191 -12.07 -5.18 3.32
N VAL A 192 -12.86 -5.44 4.36
CA VAL A 192 -12.44 -5.29 5.76
C VAL A 192 -12.35 -6.66 6.38
N TYR A 193 -11.22 -6.95 7.01
CA TYR A 193 -10.92 -8.19 7.71
C TYR A 193 -11.03 -7.96 9.22
N PRO A 194 -12.10 -8.49 9.86
CA PRO A 194 -12.26 -8.39 11.30
C PRO A 194 -11.10 -9.08 12.02
N MET A 195 -10.60 -8.44 13.08
CA MET A 195 -9.56 -9.02 13.95
C MET A 195 -8.25 -9.38 13.21
N ALA A 196 -8.01 -8.82 12.02
CA ALA A 196 -6.72 -8.86 11.35
C ALA A 196 -5.87 -7.65 11.77
N GLY A 197 -4.55 -7.78 11.63
CA GLY A 197 -3.58 -6.76 12.04
C GLY A 197 -2.82 -6.19 10.84
N HIS A 198 -1.88 -5.30 11.10
CA HIS A 198 -1.22 -4.47 10.08
C HIS A 198 -0.49 -5.27 8.99
N TYR A 199 0.22 -6.34 9.34
CA TYR A 199 1.03 -7.12 8.40
C TYR A 199 0.27 -8.25 7.72
N LEU A 200 -0.64 -7.91 6.80
CA LEU A 200 -1.23 -8.90 5.90
C LEU A 200 -0.20 -9.33 4.84
N GLU A 201 0.50 -10.43 5.13
CA GLU A 201 1.48 -11.05 4.24
C GLU A 201 0.86 -12.15 3.34
N PRO A 202 1.61 -12.72 2.37
CA PRO A 202 1.13 -13.88 1.62
C PRO A 202 0.68 -15.05 2.53
N PRO A 203 -0.15 -15.98 2.02
CA PRO A 203 -0.76 -17.02 2.83
C PRO A 203 0.24 -17.80 3.67
N TYR A 204 -0.17 -18.13 4.90
CA TYR A 204 0.58 -18.93 5.87
C TYR A 204 1.87 -18.30 6.44
N PHE A 205 2.16 -17.03 6.14
CA PHE A 205 3.15 -16.29 6.93
C PHE A 205 2.68 -16.19 8.39
N PRO A 206 3.55 -16.47 9.38
CA PRO A 206 3.15 -16.47 10.78
C PRO A 206 2.76 -15.06 11.24
N HIS A 207 1.66 -14.97 11.98
CA HIS A 207 1.17 -13.72 12.55
C HIS A 207 2.17 -13.13 13.54
N CYS A 208 2.62 -11.91 13.28
CA CYS A 208 3.48 -11.12 14.16
C CYS A 208 2.65 -10.08 14.92
N THR A 209 2.45 -10.29 16.21
CA THR A 209 1.61 -9.39 17.04
C THR A 209 2.32 -8.10 17.45
N ALA A 210 3.64 -8.13 17.62
CA ALA A 210 4.44 -6.99 18.00
C ALA A 210 5.91 -7.17 17.58
N SER A 211 6.57 -6.08 17.20
CA SER A 211 8.02 -6.05 16.91
C SER A 211 8.56 -4.63 17.02
N LEU A 212 9.89 -4.48 16.91
CA LEU A 212 10.54 -3.17 16.91
C LEU A 212 10.09 -2.35 15.69
N HIS A 213 9.48 -1.18 15.94
CA HIS A 213 9.17 -0.24 14.87
C HIS A 213 10.35 0.72 14.67
N MET A 214 11.02 0.65 13.51
CA MET A 214 12.28 1.38 13.27
C MET A 214 12.17 2.91 13.41
N LEU A 215 11.04 3.51 13.04
CA LEU A 215 10.83 4.97 13.20
C LEU A 215 10.45 5.40 14.63
N VAL A 216 9.73 4.56 15.37
CA VAL A 216 9.30 4.86 16.74
C VAL A 216 10.45 4.54 17.72
N GLY A 217 11.30 3.57 17.38
CA GLY A 217 12.45 3.17 18.17
C GLY A 217 12.13 2.23 19.34
N MET A 218 10.92 1.66 19.39
CA MET A 218 10.50 0.72 20.43
C MET A 218 9.56 -0.36 19.90
N PRO A 219 9.30 -1.44 20.66
CA PRO A 219 8.31 -2.45 20.29
C PRO A 219 6.91 -1.84 20.18
N VAL A 220 6.24 -2.06 19.06
CA VAL A 220 4.85 -1.63 18.84
C VAL A 220 3.96 -2.84 18.54
N ALA A 221 2.67 -2.70 18.85
CA ALA A 221 1.66 -3.66 18.47
C ALA A 221 1.30 -3.49 16.98
N TRP A 222 1.12 -4.61 16.29
CA TRP A 222 0.61 -4.65 14.92
C TRP A 222 -0.85 -5.10 14.85
N GLY A 223 -1.35 -5.67 15.95
CA GLY A 223 -2.73 -6.10 16.13
C GLY A 223 -3.06 -7.43 15.46
N GLY A 224 -4.34 -7.78 15.54
CA GLY A 224 -4.94 -9.01 15.02
C GLY A 224 -4.90 -10.20 15.98
N GLU A 225 -5.67 -11.23 15.65
CA GLU A 225 -5.67 -12.54 16.29
C GLU A 225 -5.18 -13.61 15.32
N ALA A 226 -4.32 -14.53 15.77
CA ALA A 226 -3.60 -15.46 14.90
C ALA A 226 -4.50 -16.21 13.89
N LYS A 227 -5.66 -16.71 14.35
CA LYS A 227 -6.60 -17.43 13.47
C LYS A 227 -7.24 -16.51 12.44
N SER A 228 -7.81 -15.39 12.88
CA SER A 228 -8.49 -14.43 12.00
C SER A 228 -7.51 -13.79 11.01
N HIS A 229 -6.30 -13.47 11.48
CA HIS A 229 -5.22 -12.93 10.68
C HIS A 229 -4.79 -13.92 9.58
N ALA A 230 -4.56 -15.19 9.93
CA ALA A 230 -4.18 -16.20 8.94
C ALA A 230 -5.27 -16.42 7.87
N MET A 231 -6.55 -16.42 8.27
CA MET A 231 -7.66 -16.51 7.32
C MET A 231 -7.76 -15.27 6.42
N ALA A 232 -7.51 -14.08 6.97
CA ALA A 232 -7.47 -12.84 6.20
C ALA A 232 -6.35 -12.86 5.14
N GLN A 233 -5.17 -13.40 5.46
CA GLN A 233 -4.08 -13.52 4.49
C GLN A 233 -4.43 -14.44 3.30
N ILE A 234 -5.15 -15.53 3.56
CA ILE A 234 -5.61 -16.47 2.51
C ILE A 234 -6.60 -15.76 1.57
N ASP A 235 -7.69 -15.19 2.12
CA ASP A 235 -8.72 -14.52 1.32
C ASP A 235 -8.15 -13.28 0.60
N MET A 236 -7.29 -12.50 1.27
CA MET A 236 -6.59 -11.36 0.66
C MET A 236 -5.79 -11.79 -0.56
N TRP A 237 -5.05 -12.89 -0.50
CA TRP A 237 -4.24 -13.36 -1.62
C TRP A 237 -5.09 -13.72 -2.84
N GLU A 238 -6.19 -14.44 -2.62
CA GLU A 238 -7.13 -14.81 -3.67
C GLU A 238 -7.76 -13.57 -4.33
N ARG A 239 -8.12 -12.57 -3.53
CA ARG A 239 -8.65 -11.30 -4.05
C ARG A 239 -7.64 -10.51 -4.86
N ILE A 240 -6.38 -10.44 -4.39
CA ILE A 240 -5.32 -9.76 -5.13
C ILE A 240 -5.12 -10.41 -6.50
N ASP A 241 -5.04 -11.75 -6.54
CA ASP A 241 -4.88 -12.50 -7.78
C ASP A 241 -6.06 -12.27 -8.74
N ALA A 242 -7.30 -12.38 -8.25
CA ALA A 242 -8.50 -12.18 -9.05
C ALA A 242 -8.60 -10.75 -9.60
N PHE A 243 -8.44 -9.75 -8.73
CA PHE A 243 -8.53 -8.33 -9.07
C PHE A 243 -7.48 -7.92 -10.13
N LEU A 244 -6.23 -8.39 -9.97
CA LEU A 244 -5.18 -8.10 -10.94
C LEU A 244 -5.41 -8.82 -12.27
N LYS A 245 -5.89 -10.07 -12.26
CA LYS A 245 -6.27 -10.78 -13.50
C LYS A 245 -7.41 -10.09 -14.23
N GLU A 246 -8.39 -9.58 -13.51
CA GLU A 246 -9.53 -8.87 -14.10
C GLU A 246 -9.11 -7.54 -14.76
N HIS A 247 -8.24 -6.77 -14.09
CA HIS A 247 -7.96 -5.38 -14.51
C HIS A 247 -6.64 -5.18 -15.24
N LEU A 248 -5.74 -6.17 -15.22
CA LEU A 248 -4.53 -6.19 -16.05
C LEU A 248 -4.61 -7.21 -17.18
N GLY A 249 -5.58 -8.13 -17.11
CA GLY A 249 -5.76 -9.21 -18.06
C GLY A 249 -6.01 -8.71 -19.47
N THR A 250 -5.31 -9.34 -20.41
CA THR A 250 -5.41 -9.09 -21.83
C THR A 250 -6.79 -9.48 -22.35
N GLY A 251 -7.38 -8.64 -23.21
CA GLY A 251 -8.39 -9.12 -24.14
C GLY A 251 -7.84 -10.34 -24.88
N LYS A 252 -8.57 -11.46 -24.82
CA LYS A 252 -8.40 -12.70 -25.61
C LYS A 252 -6.95 -12.96 -26.05
N HIS A 253 -6.16 -13.64 -25.22
CA HIS A 253 -4.96 -14.25 -25.77
C HIS A 253 -5.32 -15.35 -26.78
N CYS A 254 -4.73 -15.20 -27.96
CA CYS A 254 -4.75 -16.10 -29.09
C CYS A 254 -4.60 -17.56 -28.68
N SER A 255 -5.39 -18.36 -29.37
CA SER A 255 -5.35 -19.82 -29.44
C SER A 255 -3.93 -20.40 -29.44
N SER A 256 -3.72 -21.33 -28.50
CA SER A 256 -2.94 -22.58 -28.65
C SER A 256 -1.63 -22.50 -29.44
N ALA A 257 -0.51 -22.39 -28.73
CA ALA A 257 0.68 -23.13 -29.12
C ALA A 257 0.53 -24.56 -28.58
N LYS A 258 0.18 -25.51 -29.47
CA LYS A 258 0.28 -26.94 -29.18
C LYS A 258 1.77 -27.30 -29.08
N LEU A 259 2.12 -28.03 -28.02
CA LEU A 259 3.30 -28.90 -27.99
C LEU A 259 3.11 -30.06 -28.97
#